data_AF-A0AAE1SYJ9-F1
#
_entry.id   AF-A0AAE1SYJ9-F1
#
_cell.length_a   1.000
_cell.length_b   1.000
_cell.length_c   1.000
_cell.angle_alpha   90.00
_cell.angle_beta   90.00
_cell.angle_gamma   90.00
#
_symmetry.space_group_name_H-M   'P 1'
#
loop_
_entity.id
_entity.type
_entity.pdbx_description
1 polymer ?
#
loop_
_entity_poly.entity_id
_entity_poly.type
_entity_poly.pdbx_seq_one_letter_code
_entity_poly.pdbx_strand_id
1 'polypeptide(L)' 'MVAVNNDMLCLGFVDCGVEFEPTSIVIGAHQIEDNFLQFDIANKNVELARFHLVRLLISTSIINAPFILPPHNQKYV' A
#
# COMPACT_ATOMS: atom_id res chain seq x y z
N MET A 1 -3.18 6.97 10.36
CA MET A 1 -3.01 8.27 11.05
C MET A 1 -1.82 8.96 10.41
N VAL A 2 -1.93 10.26 10.14
CA VAL A 2 -0.89 11.05 9.49
C VAL A 2 -0.24 11.94 10.55
N ALA A 3 1.09 11.89 10.69
CA ALA A 3 1.82 12.82 11.55
C ALA A 3 1.99 14.15 10.81
N VAL A 4 1.41 15.23 11.36
CA VAL A 4 1.53 16.58 10.78
C VAL A 4 2.70 17.32 11.41
N ASN A 5 2.97 17.06 12.68
CA ASN A 5 4.17 17.48 13.40
C ASN A 5 4.49 16.45 14.51
N ASN A 6 5.50 16.73 15.33
CA ASN A 6 5.97 15.80 16.36
C ASN A 6 4.93 15.50 17.45
N ASP A 7 3.94 16.38 17.63
CA ASP A 7 2.99 16.31 18.75
C ASP A 7 1.53 16.12 18.27
N MET A 8 1.29 16.08 16.96
CA MET A 8 -0.04 16.02 16.36
C MET A 8 -0.16 14.91 15.32
N LEU A 9 -1.13 14.03 15.57
CA LEU A 9 -1.57 12.99 14.66
C LEU A 9 -2.99 13.29 14.17
N CYS A 10 -3.18 13.34 12.86
CA CYS A 10 -4.47 13.57 12.23
C CYS A 10 -5.05 12.27 11.64
N LEU A 11 -6.39 12.18 11.61
CA LEU A 11 -7.07 11.16 10.84
C LEU A 11 -7.02 11.54 9.35
N GLY A 12 -6.36 10.72 8.54
CA GLY A 12 -6.18 10.97 7.10
C GLY A 12 -7.35 10.50 6.23
N PHE A 13 -8.57 10.43 6.77
CA PHE A 13 -9.78 10.20 5.97
C PHE A 13 -10.33 11.55 5.53
N VAL A 14 -10.69 11.65 4.25
CA VAL A 14 -11.18 12.88 3.63
C VAL A 14 -12.63 12.67 3.21
N ASP A 15 -13.48 13.66 3.45
CA ASP A 15 -14.84 13.68 2.94
C ASP A 15 -14.82 14.13 1.47
N CYS A 16 -15.35 13.30 0.57
CA CYS A 16 -15.41 13.62 -0.86
C CYS A 16 -16.68 14.38 -1.25
N GLY A 17 -17.58 14.63 -0.31
CA GLY A 17 -18.81 15.37 -0.56
C GLY A 17 -19.86 14.55 -1.33
N VAL A 18 -20.82 15.27 -1.92
CA VAL A 18 -22.03 14.71 -2.55
C VAL A 18 -21.93 14.55 -4.07
N GLU A 19 -20.85 15.03 -4.69
CA GLU A 19 -20.62 14.80 -6.11
C GLU A 19 -20.08 13.38 -6.32
N PHE A 20 -20.73 12.64 -7.22
CA PHE A 20 -20.62 11.19 -7.40
C PHE A 20 -19.18 10.68 -7.53
N GLU A 21 -18.56 10.29 -6.41
CA GLU A 21 -17.47 9.32 -6.48
C GLU A 21 -18.04 7.96 -6.90
N PRO A 22 -17.41 7.26 -7.87
CA PRO A 22 -17.89 5.97 -8.36
C PRO A 22 -17.82 4.87 -7.29
N THR A 23 -17.15 5.12 -6.16
CA THR A 23 -16.90 4.16 -5.09
C THR A 23 -17.02 4.84 -3.73
N SER A 24 -17.64 4.15 -2.76
CA SER A 24 -17.81 4.67 -1.39
C SER A 24 -16.52 4.77 -0.58
N ILE A 25 -15.46 4.05 -1.00
CA ILE A 25 -14.16 4.03 -0.35
C ILE A 25 -13.09 4.01 -1.43
N VAL A 26 -12.20 4.99 -1.41
CA VAL A 26 -10.99 5.03 -2.24
C VAL A 26 -9.79 4.76 -1.35
N ILE A 27 -9.02 3.72 -1.66
CA ILE A 27 -7.76 3.43 -0.96
C ILE A 27 -6.64 4.25 -1.61
N GLY A 28 -6.13 5.25 -0.90
CA GLY A 28 -5.09 6.17 -1.38
C GLY A 28 -3.67 5.64 -1.13
N ALA A 29 -2.68 6.30 -1.76
CA ALA A 29 -1.27 5.90 -1.66
C ALA A 29 -0.75 5.83 -0.21
N HIS A 30 -1.13 6.80 0.64
CA HIS A 30 -0.69 6.83 2.04
C HIS A 30 -1.16 5.61 2.84
N GLN A 31 -2.28 4.98 2.46
CA GLN A 31 -2.77 3.76 3.12
C GLN A 31 -2.00 2.50 2.67
N ILE A 32 -1.30 2.59 1.54
CA ILE A 32 -0.54 1.50 0.92
C ILE A 32 0.95 1.58 1.28
N GLU A 33 1.42 2.73 1.76
CA GLU A 33 2.79 2.91 2.26
C GLU A 33 3.16 1.80 3.27
N ASP A 34 4.40 1.29 3.13
CA ASP A 34 4.94 0.16 3.92
C ASP A 34 4.13 -1.15 3.86
N ASN A 35 3.26 -1.30 2.86
CA ASN A 35 2.55 -2.53 2.58
C ASN A 35 2.89 -3.08 1.18
N PHE A 36 3.08 -4.40 1.08
CA PHE A 36 3.22 -5.07 -0.21
C PHE A 36 1.83 -5.46 -0.75
N LEU A 37 1.49 -4.94 -1.93
CA LEU A 37 0.28 -5.28 -2.66
C LEU A 37 0.60 -6.21 -3.82
N GLN A 38 -0.04 -7.38 -3.83
CA GLN A 38 0.01 -8.32 -4.94
C GLN A 38 -1.36 -8.40 -5.60
N PHE A 39 -1.39 -8.06 -6.90
CA PHE A 39 -2.57 -8.23 -7.74
C PHE A 39 -2.43 -9.54 -8.49
N ASP A 40 -3.13 -10.57 -8.01
CA ASP A 40 -3.25 -11.83 -8.73
C ASP A 40 -4.48 -11.78 -9.64
N ILE A 41 -4.25 -11.37 -10.89
CA ILE A 41 -5.31 -11.20 -11.91
C ILE A 41 -5.90 -12.57 -12.29
N ALA A 42 -5.09 -13.62 -12.32
CA ALA A 42 -5.54 -14.96 -12.68
C ALA A 42 -6.55 -15.50 -11.66
N ASN A 43 -6.28 -15.27 -10.37
CA ASN A 43 -7.18 -15.66 -9.29
C ASN A 43 -8.21 -14.58 -8.91
N LYS A 44 -8.17 -13.40 -9.55
CA LYS A 44 -9.01 -12.23 -9.27
C LYS A 44 -8.93 -11.78 -7.80
N ASN A 45 -7.74 -11.90 -7.22
CA ASN A 45 -7.49 -11.64 -5.81
C ASN A 45 -6.48 -10.52 -5.64
N VAL A 46 -6.63 -9.78 -4.54
CA VAL A 46 -5.65 -8.80 -4.07
C VAL A 46 -5.18 -9.24 -2.70
N GLU A 47 -3.87 -9.43 -2.56
CA GLU A 47 -3.25 -9.79 -1.29
C GLU A 47 -2.52 -8.57 -0.71
N LEU A 48 -2.68 -8.41 0.61
CA LEU A 48 -2.14 -7.31 1.39
C LEU A 48 -1.21 -7.88 2.47
N ALA A 49 0.09 -7.64 2.35
CA ALA A 49 1.08 -8.08 3.34
C ALA A 49 1.75 -6.88 4.03
N ARG A 50 1.56 -6.78 5.35
CA ARG A 50 2.12 -5.70 6.18
C ARG A 50 3.46 -6.12 6.79
N PHE A 51 4.48 -5.27 6.65
CA PHE A 51 5.81 -5.52 7.21
C PHE A 51 5.94 -5.20 8.72
N HIS A 52 5.02 -5.66 9.57
CA HIS A 52 5.03 -5.28 11.00
C HIS A 52 5.63 -6.29 11.99
N LEU A 53 6.24 -7.40 11.54
CA LEU A 53 6.79 -8.41 12.46
C LEU A 53 8.13 -9.00 11.99
N VAL A 54 9.07 -8.17 11.54
CA VAL A 54 10.48 -8.60 11.35
C VAL A 54 11.44 -7.62 12.04
N ARG A 55 11.01 -7.04 13.16
CA ARG A 55 11.86 -6.13 13.96
C ARG A 55 12.93 -6.82 14.80
N LEU A 56 13.15 -8.12 14.61
CA LEU A 56 14.30 -8.81 15.21
C LEU A 56 15.36 -9.29 14.21
N LEU A 57 15.12 -9.36 12.89
CA LEU A 57 16.18 -9.87 11.99
C LEU A 57 16.29 -9.22 10.60
N ILE A 58 15.36 -8.38 10.12
CA ILE A 58 15.52 -7.78 8.79
C ILE A 58 14.86 -6.40 8.74
N SER A 59 15.67 -5.35 8.58
CA SER A 59 15.24 -3.95 8.42
C SER A 59 14.70 -3.69 7.01
N THR A 60 13.70 -4.46 6.56
CA THR A 60 13.14 -4.34 5.21
C THR A 60 11.94 -3.41 5.20
N SER A 61 12.18 -2.12 5.01
CA SER A 61 11.17 -1.24 4.39
C SER A 61 11.15 -1.51 2.88
N ILE A 62 10.08 -1.11 2.18
CA ILE A 62 9.95 -1.27 0.71
C ILE A 62 11.16 -0.68 -0.02
N ILE A 63 11.74 0.42 0.49
CA ILE A 63 12.94 1.05 -0.08
C ILE A 63 14.20 0.17 -0.02
N ASN A 64 14.23 -0.82 0.88
CA ASN A 64 15.34 -1.74 1.06
C ASN A 64 15.08 -3.09 0.38
N ALA A 65 13.92 -3.28 -0.26
CA ALA A 65 13.64 -4.47 -1.04
C ALA A 65 14.52 -4.45 -2.30
N PRO A 66 15.22 -5.54 -2.63
CA PRO A 66 16.02 -5.60 -3.85
C PRO A 66 15.10 -5.43 -5.07
N PHE A 67 15.39 -4.43 -5.90
CA PHE A 67 14.69 -4.21 -7.17
C PHE A 67 15.12 -5.28 -8.17
N ILE A 68 14.48 -6.44 -8.09
CA ILE A 68 14.65 -7.51 -9.07
C ILE A 68 13.63 -7.24 -10.18
N LEU A 69 14.11 -6.69 -11.31
CA LEU A 69 13.30 -6.63 -12.52
C LEU A 69 12.87 -8.06 -12.87
N PRO A 70 11.56 -8.34 -13.01
CA PRO A 70 11.14 -9.64 -13.50
C PRO A 70 11.74 -9.84 -14.90
N PRO A 71 12.19 -11.06 -15.24
CA PRO A 71 12.71 -11.35 -16.57
C PRO A 71 11.66 -10.98 -17.61
N HIS A 72 12.14 -10.47 -18.74
CA HIS A 72 11.47 -9.79 -19.86
C HIS A 72 10.29 -10.53 -20.54
N ASN A 73 9.78 -11.62 -19.94
CA ASN A 73 8.81 -12.56 -20.51
C ASN A 73 7.57 -12.82 -19.63
N GLN A 74 7.33 -12.06 -18.56
CA GLN A 74 6.05 -12.15 -17.86
C GLN A 74 5.07 -11.15 -18.48
N LYS A 75 4.39 -11.60 -19.54
CA LYS A 75 3.21 -10.93 -20.08
C LYS A 75 2.20 -10.81 -18.94
N TYR A 76 1.99 -9.59 -18.47
CA TYR A 76 0.82 -9.21 -17.69
C TYR A 76 -0.41 -9.45 -18.58
N VAL A 77 -1.14 -10.53 -18.32
CA VAL A 77 -2.51 -10.75 -18.80
C VAL A 77 -3.42 -10.50 -17.60
#